data_AF-A0A660LKZ2-F1
#
_entry.id   AF-A0A660LKZ2-F1
#
_cell.length_a   1.000
_cell.length_b   1.000
_cell.length_c   1.000
_cell.angle_alpha   90.00
_cell.angle_beta   90.00
_cell.angle_gamma   90.00
#
_symmetry.space_group_name_H-M   'P 1'
#
loop_
_entity.id
_entity.type
_entity.pdbx_description
1 polymer ?
#
loop_
_entity_poly.entity_id
_entity_poly.type
_entity_poly.pdbx_seq_one_letter_code
_entity_poly.pdbx_strand_id
1 'polypeptide(L)'
;MSEWDERYLHAHESGSLLFPPAPTPTVVEALDHVTLASPRPSAIDVGAGEGRHSFELARRGFSVTALEGSQVAVGKARERARLVAADAR
;
A
#
# COMPACT_ATOMS: atom_id res chain seq x y z
N MET A 1 -10.08 -14.16 13.85
CA MET A 1 -8.93 -13.53 13.16
C MET A 1 -8.54 -14.44 12.02
N SER A 2 -8.15 -13.88 10.87
CA SER A 2 -7.65 -14.67 9.75
C SER A 2 -6.17 -15.05 9.96
N GLU A 3 -5.68 -16.08 9.26
CA GLU A 3 -4.24 -16.41 9.24
C GLU A 3 -3.38 -15.20 8.84
N TRP A 4 -3.89 -14.36 7.93
CA TRP A 4 -3.21 -13.12 7.55
C TRP A 4 -3.18 -12.09 8.68
N ASP A 5 -4.26 -11.94 9.46
CA ASP A 5 -4.25 -11.06 10.64
C ASP A 5 -3.16 -11.47 11.63
N GLU A 6 -2.97 -12.78 11.86
CA GLU A 6 -1.94 -13.30 12.77
C GLU A 6 -0.53 -12.97 12.27
N ARG A 7 -0.26 -13.13 10.97
CA ARG A 7 1.04 -12.79 10.37
C ARG A 7 1.36 -11.30 10.48
N TYR A 8 0.39 -10.43 10.17
CA TYR A 8 0.60 -8.99 10.31
C TYR A 8 0.77 -8.57 11.77
N LEU A 9 -0.04 -9.13 12.68
CA LEU A 9 0.05 -8.83 14.10
C LEU A 9 1.44 -9.20 14.65
N HIS A 10 1.94 -10.40 14.33
CA HIS A 10 3.26 -10.84 14.77
C HIS A 10 4.39 -9.91 14.30
N ALA A 11 4.34 -9.45 13.04
CA ALA A 11 5.29 -8.46 12.55
C ALA A 11 5.20 -7.14 13.35
N HIS A 12 3.99 -6.62 13.55
CA HIS A 12 3.76 -5.36 14.25
C HIS A 12 4.18 -5.40 15.72
N GLU A 13 4.02 -6.53 16.40
CA GLU A 13 4.47 -6.76 17.78
C GLU A 13 6.00 -6.62 17.92
N SER A 14 6.75 -7.00 16.88
CA SER A 14 8.20 -6.78 16.80
C SER A 14 8.59 -5.36 16.35
N GLY A 15 7.60 -4.48 16.12
CA GLY A 15 7.81 -3.13 15.62
C GLY A 15 8.12 -3.06 14.12
N SER A 16 7.94 -4.16 13.37
CA SER A 16 8.19 -4.22 11.93
C SER A 16 6.88 -4.20 11.13
N LEU A 17 7.00 -3.97 9.82
CA LEU A 17 5.96 -4.35 8.86
C LEU A 17 6.18 -5.80 8.43
N LEU A 18 5.13 -6.46 7.91
CA LEU A 18 5.27 -7.83 7.40
C LEU A 18 6.13 -7.85 6.13
N PHE A 19 5.97 -6.84 5.27
CA PHE A 19 6.82 -6.63 4.11
C PHE A 19 7.57 -5.29 4.20
N PRO A 20 8.74 -5.16 3.55
CA PRO A 20 9.44 -3.88 3.47
C PRO A 20 8.52 -2.75 2.97
N PRO A 21 8.64 -1.54 3.54
CA PRO A 21 7.72 -0.44 3.26
C PRO A 21 7.79 0.08 1.82
N ALA A 22 8.92 -0.14 1.14
CA ALA A 22 9.13 0.26 -0.25
C ALA A 22 8.36 -0.66 -1.22
N PRO A 23 7.83 -0.12 -2.34
CA PRO A 23 7.28 -0.96 -3.39
C PRO A 23 8.36 -1.90 -3.95
N THR A 24 7.93 -3.05 -4.46
CA THR A 24 8.85 -3.96 -5.16
C THR A 24 9.40 -3.32 -6.44
N PRO A 25 10.69 -3.51 -6.78
CA PRO A 25 11.28 -2.91 -7.98
C PRO A 25 10.51 -3.21 -9.27
N THR A 26 10.02 -4.45 -9.43
CA THR A 26 9.24 -4.86 -10.60
C THR A 26 7.93 -4.06 -10.77
N VAL A 27 7.29 -3.66 -9.67
CA VAL A 27 6.08 -2.82 -9.75
C VAL A 27 6.44 -1.39 -10.17
N VAL A 28 7.54 -0.86 -9.65
CA VAL A 28 8.04 0.47 -10.02
C VAL A 28 8.39 0.51 -11.52
N GLU A 29 9.15 -0.47 -12.00
CA GLU A 29 9.53 -0.60 -13.41
C GLU A 29 8.30 -0.75 -14.31
N ALA A 30 7.34 -1.59 -13.93
CA ALA A 30 6.10 -1.73 -14.70
C ALA A 30 5.34 -0.39 -14.79
N LEU A 31 5.28 0.39 -13.70
CA LEU A 31 4.63 1.70 -13.68
C LEU A 31 5.37 2.76 -14.50
N ASP A 32 6.67 2.62 -14.74
CA ASP A 32 7.44 3.51 -15.63
C ASP A 32 7.02 3.32 -17.10
N HIS A 33 6.44 2.18 -17.45
CA HIS A 33 5.96 1.87 -18.79
C HIS A 33 4.46 2.11 -18.99
N VAL A 34 3.73 2.52 -17.95
CA VAL A 34 2.30 2.82 -18.05
C VAL A 34 2.11 4.24 -18.57
N THR A 35 1.49 4.38 -19.75
CA THR A 35 1.03 5.68 -20.25
C THR A 35 -0.35 6.00 -19.65
N LEU A 36 -0.45 7.12 -18.93
CA LEU A 36 -1.71 7.51 -18.30
C LEU A 36 -2.67 8.09 -19.36
N ALA A 37 -3.84 7.47 -19.51
CA ALA A 37 -4.88 7.90 -20.44
C ALA A 37 -5.81 9.01 -19.87
N SER A 38 -5.59 9.43 -18.64
CA SER A 38 -6.42 10.38 -17.89
C SER A 38 -5.57 11.26 -16.97
N PRO A 39 -5.96 12.51 -16.67
CA PRO A 39 -5.31 13.34 -15.66
C PRO A 39 -5.30 12.72 -14.26
N ARG A 40 -6.22 11.80 -13.98
CA ARG A 40 -6.29 11.01 -12.73
C ARG A 40 -6.73 9.58 -13.06
N PRO A 41 -5.82 8.68 -13.42
CA PRO A 41 -6.14 7.29 -13.73
C PRO A 41 -6.57 6.54 -12.46
N SER A 42 -7.45 5.56 -12.58
CA SER A 42 -7.82 4.68 -11.45
C SER A 42 -6.92 3.46 -11.39
N ALA A 43 -6.60 2.99 -10.17
CA ALA A 43 -5.92 1.72 -9.95
C ALA A 43 -6.58 0.93 -8.82
N ILE A 44 -6.52 -0.39 -8.89
CA ILE A 44 -6.88 -1.30 -7.80
C ILE A 44 -5.64 -2.10 -7.37
N ASP A 45 -5.36 -2.12 -6.07
CA ASP A 45 -4.29 -2.90 -5.45
C ASP A 45 -4.93 -4.05 -4.65
N VAL A 46 -4.73 -5.29 -5.09
CA VAL A 46 -5.40 -6.48 -4.54
C VAL A 46 -4.42 -7.24 -3.65
N GLY A 47 -4.81 -7.48 -2.39
CA GLY A 47 -3.89 -7.95 -1.37
C GLY A 47 -2.92 -6.83 -0.96
N ALA A 48 -3.46 -5.62 -0.82
CA ALA A 48 -2.67 -4.40 -0.63
C ALA A 48 -1.84 -4.40 0.67
N GLY A 49 -2.19 -5.26 1.63
CA GLY A 49 -1.50 -5.37 2.90
C GLY A 49 -1.41 -4.03 3.62
N GLU A 50 -0.19 -3.66 4.01
CA GLU A 50 0.09 -2.40 4.69
C GLU A 50 0.24 -1.21 3.72
N GLY A 51 0.00 -1.39 2.42
CA GLY A 51 -0.18 -0.31 1.43
C GLY A 51 1.04 0.10 0.61
N ARG A 52 2.15 -0.66 0.62
CA ARG A 52 3.42 -0.25 -0.04
C ARG A 52 3.27 0.10 -1.53
N HIS A 53 2.42 -0.63 -2.26
CA HIS A 53 2.19 -0.43 -3.69
C HIS A 53 1.10 0.62 -3.91
N SER A 54 0.03 0.57 -3.12
CA SER A 54 -1.00 1.61 -3.07
C SER A 54 -0.43 3.03 -2.90
N PHE A 55 0.58 3.22 -2.04
CA PHE A 55 1.21 4.54 -1.85
C PHE A 55 2.04 4.97 -3.06
N GLU A 56 2.74 4.05 -3.73
CA GLU A 56 3.47 4.37 -4.96
C GLU A 56 2.52 4.75 -6.10
N LEU A 57 1.43 4.00 -6.27
CA LEU A 57 0.37 4.34 -7.22
C LEU A 57 -0.22 5.72 -6.94
N ALA A 58 -0.56 6.01 -5.68
CA ALA A 58 -1.09 7.32 -5.31
C ALA A 58 -0.09 8.45 -5.59
N ARG A 59 1.20 8.24 -5.30
CA ARG A 59 2.28 9.19 -5.59
C ARG A 59 2.44 9.47 -7.09
N ARG A 60 2.14 8.48 -7.94
CA ARG A 60 2.11 8.61 -9.41
C ARG A 60 0.81 9.21 -9.96
N GLY A 61 -0.08 9.70 -9.08
CA GLY A 61 -1.29 10.42 -9.47
C GLY A 61 -2.51 9.52 -9.71
N PHE A 62 -2.42 8.22 -9.40
CA PHE A 62 -3.57 7.33 -9.48
C PHE A 62 -4.58 7.60 -8.36
N SER A 63 -5.87 7.50 -8.67
CA SER A 63 -6.92 7.29 -7.68
C SER A 63 -6.96 5.80 -7.33
N VAL A 64 -6.49 5.44 -6.13
CA VAL A 64 -6.24 4.05 -5.74
C VAL A 64 -7.37 3.50 -4.86
N THR A 65 -7.87 2.32 -5.21
CA THR A 65 -8.67 1.46 -4.34
C THR A 65 -7.80 0.31 -3.84
N ALA A 66 -7.50 0.27 -2.54
CA ALA A 66 -6.75 -0.81 -1.91
C ALA A 66 -7.71 -1.87 -1.34
N LEU A 67 -7.61 -3.11 -1.81
CA LEU A 67 -8.40 -4.25 -1.36
C LEU A 67 -7.51 -5.19 -0.52
N GLU A 68 -7.89 -5.40 0.74
CA GLU A 68 -7.16 -6.25 1.68
C GLU A 68 -8.16 -6.97 2.61
N GLY A 69 -7.91 -8.27 2.85
CA GLY A 69 -8.75 -9.11 3.70
C GLY A 69 -8.40 -9.02 5.18
N SER A 70 -7.14 -8.73 5.51
CA SER A 70 -6.69 -8.54 6.90
C SER A 70 -7.09 -7.18 7.45
N GLN A 71 -7.85 -7.19 8.54
CA GLN A 71 -8.22 -5.96 9.24
C GLN A 71 -7.01 -5.31 9.94
N VAL A 72 -6.04 -6.14 10.38
CA VAL A 72 -4.79 -5.67 10.97
C VAL A 72 -3.97 -4.89 9.95
N ALA A 73 -3.82 -5.44 8.74
CA ALA A 73 -3.11 -4.78 7.64
C ALA A 73 -3.79 -3.47 7.22
N VAL A 74 -5.12 -3.47 7.06
CA VAL A 74 -5.91 -2.26 6.73
C VAL A 74 -5.72 -1.18 7.80
N GLY A 75 -5.75 -1.56 9.08
CA GLY A 75 -5.50 -0.64 10.19
C GLY A 75 -4.13 0.04 10.07
N LYS A 76 -3.08 -0.75 9.87
CA LYS A 76 -1.72 -0.24 9.69
C LYS A 76 -1.56 0.59 8.42
N ALA A 77 -2.17 0.20 7.31
CA ALA A 77 -2.16 0.97 6.06
C ALA A 77 -2.78 2.37 6.26
N ARG A 78 -3.92 2.46 6.98
CA ARG A 78 -4.55 3.75 7.30
C ARG A 78 -3.68 4.63 8.19
N GLU A 79 -3.01 4.05 9.18
CA GLU A 79 -2.04 4.75 10.02
C GLU A 79 -0.90 5.33 9.17
N ARG A 80 -0.27 4.49 8.34
CA ARG A 80 0.81 4.90 7.43
C ARG A 80 0.37 5.98 6.45
N ALA A 81 -0.84 5.88 5.89
CA ALA A 81 -1.38 6.88 4.98
C ALA A 81 -1.49 8.27 5.62
N ARG A 82 -1.83 8.35 6.91
CA ARG A 82 -1.89 9.63 7.64
C ARG A 82 -0.50 10.24 7.82
N LEU A 83 0.52 9.42 8.08
CA LEU A 83 1.91 9.88 8.21
C LEU A 83 2.42 10.43 6.87
N VAL A 84 2.23 9.68 5.79
CA VAL A 84 2.63 10.12 4.43
C VAL A 84 1.89 11.40 4.01
N ALA A 85 0.61 11.54 4.36
CA ALA A 85 -0.15 12.75 4.07
C ALA A 85 0.28 13.96 4.92
N ALA A 86 0.85 13.74 6.11
CA ALA A 86 1.39 14.79 6.96
C ALA A 86 2.74 15.30 6.43
N ASP A 87 3.59 14.40 5.93
CA ASP A 87 4.90 14.74 5.36
C ASP A 87 4.82 15.52 4.03
N ALA A 88 3.68 15.45 3.34
CA ALA A 88 3.45 16.14 2.07
C ALA A 88 3.00 17.61 2.22
N ARG A 89 2.98 18.17 3.44
CA ARG A 89 2.51 19.53 3.76
C ARG A 89 3.61 20.49 4.14
#